data_AF-A0A066UT10-F1
#
_entry.id   AF-A0A066UT10-F1
#
_cell.length_a   1.000
_cell.length_b   1.000
_cell.length_c   1.000
_cell.angle_alpha   90.00
_cell.angle_beta   90.00
_cell.angle_gamma   90.00
#
_symmetry.space_group_name_H-M   'P 1'
#
loop_
_entity.id
_entity.type
_entity.pdbx_description
1 polymer ?
#
loop_
_entity_poly.entity_id
_entity_poly.type
_entity_poly.pdbx_seq_one_letter_code
_entity_poly.pdbx_strand_id
1 'polypeptide(L)'
;MLRTVTLLACLLTISNSYSQPLDHYQILNHLDNYGNLYLRNKPYTELPTGLVVKGNLNIEKTSIKQLPKELEIGGSLQAANSLLRRVPAGTSIKGYANLLGSQIQSWPKGVKVGGFINFTDTPLKKLPNGFRVKGDLSLIRTPLTELPNGIVVEGNLYIGGSAITQFPDVMTVNGNIYLGGNVISKWPTTLNLGGAVAR
;
A
#
# COMPACT_ATOMS: atom_id res chain seq x y z
N MET A 1 -49.08 -50.49 6.21
CA MET A 1 -48.47 -50.18 4.91
C MET A 1 -47.75 -48.84 5.02
N LEU A 2 -46.47 -48.85 4.65
CA LEU A 2 -45.49 -47.79 4.76
C LEU A 2 -45.87 -46.57 3.90
N ARG A 3 -45.80 -45.35 4.45
CA ARG A 3 -45.70 -44.13 3.63
C ARG A 3 -44.58 -43.25 4.17
N THR A 4 -43.48 -43.31 3.44
CA THR A 4 -42.28 -42.51 3.50
C THR A 4 -42.59 -41.03 3.30
N VAL A 5 -42.19 -40.19 4.24
CA VAL A 5 -42.08 -38.73 4.02
C VAL A 5 -40.63 -38.46 3.65
N THR A 6 -40.44 -38.05 2.40
CA THR A 6 -39.15 -37.74 1.79
C THR A 6 -38.61 -36.44 2.42
N LEU A 7 -37.44 -36.54 3.06
CA LEU A 7 -36.72 -35.39 3.62
C LEU A 7 -36.09 -34.61 2.45
N LEU A 8 -36.59 -33.39 2.19
CA LEU A 8 -36.02 -32.48 1.19
C LEU A 8 -34.73 -31.87 1.76
N ALA A 9 -33.58 -32.40 1.36
CA ALA A 9 -32.29 -31.81 1.68
C ALA A 9 -32.08 -30.54 0.85
N CYS A 10 -32.28 -29.37 1.46
CA CYS A 10 -31.77 -28.11 0.91
C CYS A 10 -30.24 -28.16 0.88
N LEU A 11 -29.64 -28.39 -0.29
CA LEU A 11 -28.23 -28.11 -0.52
C LEU A 11 -28.01 -26.60 -0.41
N LEU A 12 -27.50 -26.15 0.74
CA LEU A 12 -26.74 -24.91 0.82
C LEU A 12 -25.50 -25.10 -0.05
N THR A 13 -25.57 -24.69 -1.32
CA THR A 13 -24.36 -24.53 -2.12
C THR A 13 -23.56 -23.40 -1.47
N ILE A 14 -22.55 -23.76 -0.69
CA ILE A 14 -21.48 -22.84 -0.34
C ILE A 14 -20.89 -22.44 -1.69
N SER A 15 -21.29 -21.27 -2.19
CA SER A 15 -20.66 -20.68 -3.35
C SER A 15 -19.23 -20.37 -2.93
N ASN A 16 -18.32 -21.32 -3.18
CA ASN A 16 -16.90 -21.07 -3.22
C ASN A 16 -16.72 -19.88 -4.14
N SER A 17 -16.62 -18.69 -3.55
CA SER A 17 -16.41 -17.46 -4.30
C SER A 17 -14.96 -17.50 -4.72
N TYR A 18 -14.68 -18.27 -5.77
CA TYR A 18 -13.38 -18.33 -6.38
C TYR A 18 -13.02 -16.93 -6.82
N SER A 19 -11.93 -16.40 -6.27
CA SER A 19 -11.42 -15.09 -6.63
C SER A 19 -11.01 -15.11 -8.11
N GLN A 20 -11.44 -14.12 -8.90
CA GLN A 20 -11.28 -14.08 -10.37
C GLN A 20 -10.49 -12.85 -10.82
N PRO A 21 -9.87 -12.85 -12.01
CA PRO A 21 -9.41 -11.60 -12.64
C PRO A 21 -10.58 -10.63 -12.89
N LEU A 22 -10.36 -9.33 -12.69
CA LEU A 22 -11.32 -8.29 -13.10
C LEU A 22 -11.11 -7.95 -14.58
N ASP A 23 -12.15 -8.07 -15.39
CA ASP A 23 -12.11 -7.64 -16.80
C ASP A 23 -12.56 -6.18 -17.02
N HIS A 24 -12.32 -5.65 -18.22
CA HIS A 24 -12.64 -4.26 -18.57
C HIS A 24 -14.14 -3.92 -18.49
N TYR A 25 -15.04 -4.87 -18.72
CA TYR A 25 -16.49 -4.63 -18.65
C TYR A 25 -16.98 -4.65 -17.21
N GLN A 26 -16.45 -5.56 -16.40
CA GLN A 26 -16.78 -5.67 -14.98
C GLN A 26 -16.39 -4.41 -14.20
N ILE A 27 -15.35 -3.69 -14.62
CA ILE A 27 -14.96 -2.40 -14.03
C ILE A 27 -16.14 -1.43 -13.94
N LEU A 28 -17.01 -1.41 -14.97
CA LEU A 28 -18.14 -0.48 -15.04
C LEU A 28 -19.12 -0.66 -13.86
N ASN A 29 -19.18 -1.87 -13.28
CA ASN A 29 -20.04 -2.16 -12.13
C ASN A 29 -19.49 -1.63 -10.80
N HIS A 30 -18.23 -1.16 -10.79
CA HIS A 30 -17.52 -0.71 -9.58
C HIS A 30 -17.04 0.75 -9.68
N LEU A 31 -17.38 1.44 -10.78
CA LEU A 31 -17.05 2.84 -10.99
C LEU A 31 -18.19 3.75 -10.55
N ASP A 32 -17.85 4.86 -9.90
CA ASP A 32 -18.79 5.97 -9.68
C ASP A 32 -18.64 7.09 -10.74
N ASN A 33 -19.52 8.09 -10.66
CA ASN A 33 -19.53 9.24 -11.58
C ASN A 33 -18.30 10.16 -11.43
N TYR A 34 -17.52 10.01 -10.37
CA TYR A 34 -16.27 10.75 -10.15
C TYR A 34 -15.04 9.96 -10.63
N GLY A 35 -15.24 8.74 -11.15
CA GLY A 35 -14.18 7.87 -11.64
C GLY A 35 -13.42 7.13 -10.54
N ASN A 36 -13.98 7.00 -9.34
CA ASN A 36 -13.45 6.13 -8.29
C ASN A 36 -13.78 4.67 -8.59
N LEU A 37 -12.81 3.78 -8.44
CA LEU A 37 -12.95 2.33 -8.64
C LEU A 37 -12.97 1.60 -7.28
N TYR A 38 -14.14 1.07 -6.90
CA TYR A 38 -14.39 0.46 -5.59
C TYR A 38 -14.39 -1.07 -5.63
N LEU A 39 -13.25 -1.68 -5.30
CA LEU A 39 -13.05 -3.13 -5.29
C LEU A 39 -12.88 -3.70 -3.88
N ARG A 40 -13.11 -2.89 -2.83
CA ARG A 40 -12.98 -3.33 -1.43
C ARG A 40 -13.78 -4.60 -1.15
N ASN A 41 -13.13 -5.59 -0.54
CA ASN A 41 -13.70 -6.91 -0.23
C ASN A 41 -14.25 -7.69 -1.45
N LYS A 42 -13.94 -7.29 -2.69
CA LYS A 42 -14.38 -8.03 -3.86
C LYS A 42 -13.46 -9.21 -4.14
N PRO A 43 -13.99 -10.32 -4.71
CA PRO A 43 -13.22 -11.52 -4.99
C PRO A 43 -12.42 -11.36 -6.30
N TYR A 44 -11.60 -10.31 -6.38
CA TYR A 44 -10.72 -10.08 -7.52
C TYR A 44 -9.27 -10.40 -7.20
N THR A 45 -8.58 -11.01 -8.17
CA THR A 45 -7.15 -11.38 -8.09
C THR A 45 -6.25 -10.49 -8.93
N GLU A 46 -6.79 -9.82 -9.94
CA GLU A 46 -6.03 -9.03 -10.91
C GLU A 46 -6.85 -7.84 -11.39
N LEU A 47 -6.15 -6.77 -11.79
CA LEU A 47 -6.71 -5.64 -12.53
C LEU A 47 -6.28 -5.77 -13.99
N PRO A 48 -7.09 -5.31 -14.95
CA PRO A 48 -6.74 -5.40 -16.35
C PRO A 48 -5.57 -4.48 -16.72
N THR A 49 -4.86 -4.82 -17.79
CA THR A 49 -3.78 -3.99 -18.35
C THR A 49 -4.34 -2.70 -18.98
N GLY A 50 -3.50 -1.66 -19.04
CA GLY A 50 -3.90 -0.36 -19.59
C GLY A 50 -4.94 0.38 -18.75
N LEU A 51 -5.17 -0.04 -17.50
CA LEU A 51 -6.15 0.58 -16.62
C LEU A 51 -5.72 2.01 -16.27
N VAL A 52 -6.64 2.95 -16.46
CA VAL A 52 -6.55 4.32 -15.97
C VAL A 52 -7.73 4.57 -15.02
N VAL A 53 -7.43 4.87 -13.76
CA VAL A 53 -8.45 5.21 -12.76
C VAL A 53 -8.47 6.74 -12.62
N LYS A 54 -9.56 7.39 -13.04
CA LYS A 54 -9.65 8.87 -13.00
C LYS A 54 -9.68 9.43 -11.57
N GLY A 55 -10.30 8.70 -10.65
CA GLY A 55 -10.39 9.01 -9.22
C GLY A 55 -9.52 8.09 -8.37
N ASN A 56 -10.05 7.69 -7.22
CA ASN A 56 -9.39 6.79 -6.28
C ASN A 56 -9.52 5.32 -6.69
N LEU A 57 -8.48 4.53 -6.44
CA LEU A 57 -8.53 3.07 -6.56
C LEU A 57 -8.58 2.45 -5.15
N ASN A 58 -9.66 1.78 -4.82
CA ASN A 58 -9.78 1.03 -3.57
C ASN A 58 -9.76 -0.49 -3.84
N ILE A 59 -8.66 -1.14 -3.47
CA ILE A 59 -8.47 -2.61 -3.52
C ILE A 59 -8.28 -3.21 -2.13
N GLU A 60 -8.76 -2.53 -1.09
CA GLU A 60 -8.65 -3.00 0.29
C GLU A 60 -9.26 -4.39 0.47
N LYS A 61 -8.58 -5.26 1.22
CA LYS A 61 -9.07 -6.62 1.51
C LYS A 61 -9.37 -7.48 0.27
N THR A 62 -8.70 -7.20 -0.86
CA THR A 62 -8.77 -8.03 -2.07
C THR A 62 -7.65 -9.05 -2.13
N SER A 63 -7.79 -10.04 -3.02
CA SER A 63 -6.74 -11.00 -3.35
C SER A 63 -5.77 -10.49 -4.43
N ILE A 64 -5.83 -9.21 -4.81
CA ILE A 64 -4.98 -8.63 -5.84
C ILE A 64 -3.52 -8.60 -5.36
N LYS A 65 -2.64 -9.34 -6.05
CA LYS A 65 -1.24 -9.49 -5.67
C LYS A 65 -0.30 -8.50 -6.36
N GLN A 66 -0.68 -8.00 -7.53
CA GLN A 66 0.15 -7.12 -8.33
C GLN A 66 -0.71 -6.09 -9.08
N LEU A 67 -0.26 -4.85 -9.14
CA LEU A 67 -0.84 -3.82 -10.02
C LEU A 67 -0.36 -3.99 -11.47
N PRO A 68 -1.16 -3.61 -12.48
CA PRO A 68 -0.74 -3.64 -13.87
C PRO A 68 0.37 -2.61 -14.12
N LYS A 69 1.19 -2.84 -15.14
CA LYS A 69 2.22 -1.88 -15.56
C LYS A 69 1.55 -0.58 -16.02
N GLU A 70 2.26 0.54 -15.84
CA GLU A 70 1.82 1.86 -16.30
C GLU A 70 0.46 2.29 -15.74
N LEU A 71 0.06 1.75 -14.58
CA LEU A 71 -1.19 2.13 -13.93
C LEU A 71 -1.15 3.62 -13.55
N GLU A 72 -2.17 4.35 -13.99
CA GLU A 72 -2.40 5.74 -13.60
C GLU A 72 -3.62 5.82 -12.68
N ILE A 73 -3.43 6.44 -11.51
CA ILE A 73 -4.48 6.72 -10.53
C ILE A 73 -4.53 8.24 -10.35
N GLY A 74 -5.64 8.85 -10.80
CA GLY A 74 -5.87 10.29 -10.72
C GLY A 74 -6.17 10.79 -9.30
N GLY A 75 -6.55 9.88 -8.39
CA GLY A 75 -6.66 10.11 -6.95
C GLY A 75 -5.64 9.27 -6.17
N SER A 76 -6.11 8.66 -5.08
CA SER A 76 -5.30 7.87 -4.15
C SER A 76 -5.47 6.36 -4.35
N LEU A 77 -4.44 5.61 -3.96
CA LEU A 77 -4.47 4.16 -3.83
C LEU A 77 -4.79 3.76 -2.39
N GLN A 78 -5.88 3.04 -2.20
CA GLN A 78 -6.25 2.41 -0.93
C GLN A 78 -6.12 0.90 -1.09
N ALA A 79 -5.09 0.31 -0.48
CA ALA A 79 -4.79 -1.12 -0.57
C ALA A 79 -4.54 -1.77 0.80
N ALA A 80 -5.08 -1.16 1.85
CA ALA A 80 -4.97 -1.67 3.20
C ALA A 80 -5.52 -3.11 3.32
N ASN A 81 -4.77 -3.96 4.03
CA ASN A 81 -5.08 -5.35 4.29
C ASN A 81 -5.35 -6.18 3.02
N SER A 82 -4.79 -5.79 1.87
CA SER A 82 -4.85 -6.54 0.62
C SER A 82 -3.69 -7.55 0.51
N LEU A 83 -3.78 -8.49 -0.44
CA LEU A 83 -2.66 -9.37 -0.78
C LEU A 83 -1.60 -8.71 -1.68
N LEU A 84 -1.64 -7.39 -1.86
CA LEU A 84 -0.76 -6.67 -2.77
C LEU A 84 0.71 -6.82 -2.35
N ARG A 85 1.53 -7.36 -3.27
CA ARG A 85 2.96 -7.60 -3.09
C ARG A 85 3.83 -6.77 -4.02
N ARG A 86 3.29 -6.34 -5.16
CA ARG A 86 4.07 -5.65 -6.20
C ARG A 86 3.32 -4.47 -6.81
N VAL A 87 3.95 -3.31 -6.74
CA VAL A 87 3.62 -2.13 -7.55
C VAL A 87 4.68 -2.04 -8.65
N PRO A 88 4.33 -2.01 -9.96
CA PRO A 88 5.34 -1.86 -11.00
C PRO A 88 5.96 -0.46 -11.05
N ALA A 89 7.22 -0.37 -11.48
CA ALA A 89 7.82 0.90 -11.88
C ALA A 89 6.98 1.57 -12.98
N GLY A 90 6.93 2.90 -12.98
CA GLY A 90 6.06 3.67 -13.89
C GLY A 90 4.64 3.88 -13.37
N THR A 91 4.23 3.21 -12.27
CA THR A 91 2.94 3.50 -11.61
C THR A 91 2.91 4.97 -11.13
N SER A 92 1.81 5.67 -11.44
CA SER A 92 1.60 7.07 -11.07
C SER A 92 0.34 7.22 -10.22
N ILE A 93 0.48 7.75 -9.01
CA ILE A 93 -0.60 7.98 -8.05
C ILE A 93 -0.60 9.46 -7.71
N LYS A 94 -1.59 10.22 -8.15
CA LYS A 94 -1.63 11.68 -7.91
C LYS A 94 -1.86 12.03 -6.44
N GLY A 95 -2.64 11.22 -5.73
CA GLY A 95 -2.89 11.35 -4.31
C GLY A 95 -1.88 10.58 -3.46
N TYR A 96 -2.37 9.94 -2.40
CA TYR A 96 -1.57 9.15 -1.46
C TYR A 96 -1.64 7.65 -1.76
N ALA A 97 -0.75 6.87 -1.14
CA ALA A 97 -0.79 5.41 -1.15
C ALA A 97 -0.91 4.86 0.29
N ASN A 98 -2.07 4.29 0.61
CA ASN A 98 -2.28 3.60 1.87
C ASN A 98 -2.13 2.08 1.68
N LEU A 99 -1.02 1.53 2.20
CA LEU A 99 -0.62 0.13 2.04
C LEU A 99 -0.64 -0.64 3.37
N LEU A 100 -1.31 -0.10 4.40
CA LEU A 100 -1.36 -0.67 5.74
C LEU A 100 -1.68 -2.17 5.72
N GLY A 101 -0.84 -3.02 6.33
CA GLY A 101 -1.08 -4.46 6.40
C GLY A 101 -1.09 -5.20 5.05
N SER A 102 -0.72 -4.52 3.96
CA SER A 102 -0.50 -5.19 2.67
C SER A 102 0.75 -6.07 2.70
N GLN A 103 0.96 -6.84 1.64
CA GLN A 103 2.07 -7.80 1.54
C GLN A 103 3.30 -7.24 0.82
N ILE A 104 3.44 -5.90 0.77
CA ILE A 104 4.57 -5.22 0.14
C ILE A 104 5.86 -5.52 0.90
N GLN A 105 6.83 -6.14 0.23
CA GLN A 105 8.15 -6.45 0.79
C GLN A 105 9.26 -5.49 0.32
N SER A 106 9.07 -4.86 -0.84
CA SER A 106 10.00 -3.87 -1.37
C SER A 106 9.25 -2.80 -2.15
N TRP A 107 9.75 -1.57 -2.12
CA TRP A 107 9.21 -0.49 -2.93
C TRP A 107 10.08 -0.24 -4.17
N PRO A 108 9.52 -0.16 -5.38
CA PRO A 108 10.32 -0.03 -6.59
C PRO A 108 10.75 1.41 -6.83
N LYS A 109 11.89 1.57 -7.52
CA LYS A 109 12.25 2.85 -8.14
C LYS A 109 11.23 3.19 -9.23
N GLY A 110 10.91 4.48 -9.38
CA GLY A 110 10.07 4.98 -10.47
C GLY A 110 8.57 4.91 -10.24
N VAL A 111 8.11 4.55 -9.04
CA VAL A 111 6.72 4.80 -8.62
C VAL A 111 6.60 6.24 -8.14
N LYS A 112 5.62 6.98 -8.65
CA LYS A 112 5.35 8.37 -8.26
C LYS A 112 4.10 8.41 -7.38
N VAL A 113 4.21 8.96 -6.18
CA VAL A 113 3.09 9.22 -5.27
C VAL A 113 3.08 10.70 -4.93
N GLY A 114 1.93 11.35 -5.11
CA GLY A 114 1.78 12.79 -4.93
C GLY A 114 1.61 13.25 -3.47
N GLY A 115 1.23 12.34 -2.57
CA GLY A 115 1.05 12.59 -1.14
C GLY A 115 1.82 11.63 -0.25
N PHE A 116 1.23 11.29 0.89
CA PHE A 116 1.84 10.38 1.86
C PHE A 116 1.91 8.94 1.37
N ILE A 117 2.81 8.15 1.97
CA ILE A 117 2.87 6.70 1.79
C ILE A 117 2.84 6.02 3.16
N ASN A 118 1.89 5.11 3.35
CA ASN A 118 1.72 4.38 4.60
C ASN A 118 2.06 2.90 4.43
N PHE A 119 3.20 2.46 4.96
CA PHE A 119 3.66 1.05 5.00
C PHE A 119 3.44 0.37 6.35
N THR A 120 2.63 0.94 7.23
CA THR A 120 2.38 0.37 8.57
C THR A 120 1.99 -1.11 8.49
N ASP A 121 2.58 -1.96 9.32
CA ASP A 121 2.31 -3.41 9.38
C ASP A 121 2.57 -4.19 8.08
N THR A 122 3.38 -3.65 7.16
CA THR A 122 3.81 -4.40 5.97
C THR A 122 5.09 -5.17 6.23
N PRO A 123 5.35 -6.27 5.49
CA PRO A 123 6.63 -6.99 5.55
C PRO A 123 7.75 -6.26 4.77
N LEU A 124 7.70 -4.92 4.68
CA LEU A 124 8.65 -4.11 3.91
C LEU A 124 10.07 -4.23 4.47
N LYS A 125 11.00 -4.66 3.62
CA LYS A 125 12.42 -4.85 3.94
C LYS A 125 13.35 -3.94 3.15
N LYS A 126 12.88 -3.30 2.08
CA LYS A 126 13.74 -2.49 1.20
C LYS A 126 13.00 -1.32 0.56
N LEU A 127 13.61 -0.15 0.66
CA LEU A 127 13.27 1.06 -0.10
C LEU A 127 14.32 1.30 -1.20
N PRO A 128 13.97 1.99 -2.30
CA PRO A 128 14.90 2.25 -3.39
C PRO A 128 15.86 3.40 -3.05
N ASN A 129 17.04 3.42 -3.67
CA ASN A 129 17.96 4.57 -3.56
C ASN A 129 17.32 5.86 -4.06
N GLY A 130 17.57 6.97 -3.37
CA GLY A 130 16.95 8.26 -3.70
C GLY A 130 15.44 8.28 -3.52
N PHE A 131 14.90 7.51 -2.57
CA PHE A 131 13.47 7.50 -2.27
C PHE A 131 13.00 8.86 -1.79
N ARG A 132 11.91 9.35 -2.41
CA ARG A 132 11.30 10.65 -2.11
C ARG A 132 9.82 10.49 -1.86
N VAL A 133 9.32 11.12 -0.80
CA VAL A 133 7.90 11.12 -0.41
C VAL A 133 7.43 12.56 -0.28
N LYS A 134 6.35 12.91 -0.99
CA LYS A 134 5.80 14.28 -1.02
C LYS A 134 4.97 14.66 0.21
N GLY A 135 4.62 13.69 1.04
CA GLY A 135 3.96 13.92 2.33
C GLY A 135 4.61 13.08 3.40
N ASP A 136 3.79 12.59 4.32
CA ASP A 136 4.25 11.73 5.41
C ASP A 136 4.69 10.35 4.92
N LEU A 137 5.66 9.76 5.63
CA LEU A 137 6.10 8.39 5.44
C LEU A 137 5.93 7.62 6.75
N SER A 138 5.02 6.64 6.77
CA SER A 138 4.93 5.69 7.88
C SER A 138 5.61 4.36 7.55
N LEU A 139 6.56 3.98 8.39
CA LEU A 139 7.29 2.70 8.40
C LEU A 139 7.03 1.93 9.70
N ILE A 140 5.98 2.31 10.42
CA ILE A 140 5.62 1.73 11.72
C ILE A 140 5.48 0.21 11.61
N ARG A 141 6.11 -0.51 12.54
CA ARG A 141 6.05 -1.99 12.64
C ARG A 141 6.43 -2.70 11.33
N THR A 142 7.38 -2.15 10.59
CA THR A 142 8.00 -2.83 9.43
C THR A 142 9.32 -3.51 9.83
N PRO A 143 9.71 -4.63 9.19
CA PRO A 143 11.02 -5.25 9.42
C PRO A 143 12.19 -4.51 8.73
N LEU A 144 11.96 -3.29 8.23
CA LEU A 144 12.98 -2.49 7.55
C LEU A 144 14.09 -2.11 8.55
N THR A 145 15.34 -2.36 8.17
CA THR A 145 16.52 -2.13 9.03
C THR A 145 17.25 -0.83 8.73
N GLU A 146 17.11 -0.31 7.51
CA GLU A 146 17.83 0.87 7.04
C GLU A 146 16.97 1.75 6.13
N LEU A 147 17.19 3.07 6.21
CA LEU A 147 16.68 4.02 5.22
C LEU A 147 17.76 4.24 4.13
N PRO A 148 17.37 4.41 2.86
CA PRO A 148 18.32 4.67 1.79
C PRO A 148 19.00 6.03 1.99
N ASN A 149 20.31 6.11 1.68
CA ASN A 149 21.04 7.37 1.74
C ASN A 149 20.41 8.41 0.79
N GLY A 150 20.30 9.65 1.27
CA GLY A 150 19.66 10.75 0.56
C GLY A 150 18.14 10.66 0.50
N ILE A 151 17.48 9.90 1.40
CA ILE A 151 16.02 9.88 1.52
C ILE A 151 15.48 11.30 1.78
N VAL A 152 14.36 11.62 1.14
CA VAL A 152 13.62 12.87 1.37
C VAL A 152 12.17 12.57 1.71
N VAL A 153 11.72 13.10 2.85
CA VAL A 153 10.33 13.08 3.29
C VAL A 153 9.89 14.54 3.45
N GLU A 154 8.96 14.99 2.61
CA GLU A 154 8.46 16.37 2.66
C GLU A 154 7.47 16.61 3.82
N GLY A 155 6.95 15.54 4.44
CA GLY A 155 6.17 15.58 5.67
C GLY A 155 6.92 14.99 6.87
N ASN A 156 6.17 14.30 7.72
CA ASN A 156 6.65 13.60 8.90
C ASN A 156 7.14 12.19 8.58
N LEU A 157 8.12 11.72 9.35
CA LEU A 157 8.64 10.34 9.29
C LEU A 157 8.25 9.59 10.56
N TYR A 158 7.56 8.46 10.42
CA TYR A 158 7.18 7.60 11.55
C TYR A 158 7.87 6.24 11.43
N ILE A 159 8.69 5.87 12.44
CA ILE A 159 9.45 4.61 12.42
C ILE A 159 9.18 3.68 13.61
N GLY A 160 8.19 4.02 14.44
CA GLY A 160 7.88 3.27 15.67
C GLY A 160 7.70 1.76 15.46
N GLY A 161 8.46 0.97 16.21
CA GLY A 161 8.46 -0.49 16.11
C GLY A 161 9.06 -1.06 14.83
N SER A 162 9.74 -0.24 14.02
CA SER A 162 10.56 -0.76 12.92
C SER A 162 11.89 -1.34 13.42
N ALA A 163 12.61 -2.07 12.58
CA ALA A 163 13.96 -2.56 12.91
C ALA A 163 15.07 -1.52 12.66
N ILE A 164 14.72 -0.25 12.40
CA ILE A 164 15.68 0.82 12.13
C ILE A 164 16.36 1.23 13.43
N THR A 165 17.68 1.05 13.48
CA THR A 165 18.55 1.44 14.60
C THR A 165 19.65 2.42 14.19
N GLN A 166 19.75 2.72 12.89
CA GLN A 166 20.74 3.63 12.32
C GLN A 166 20.08 4.46 11.23
N PHE A 167 20.34 5.76 11.22
CA PHE A 167 20.01 6.64 10.10
C PHE A 167 21.17 6.72 9.10
N PRO A 168 20.88 6.95 7.81
CA PRO A 168 21.89 7.14 6.77
C PRO A 168 22.66 8.45 7.00
N ASP A 169 23.80 8.60 6.31
CA ASP A 169 24.64 9.79 6.46
C ASP A 169 23.93 11.08 6.04
N VAL A 170 23.10 11.00 4.99
CA VAL A 170 22.32 12.13 4.47
C VAL A 170 20.84 11.79 4.46
N MET A 171 20.01 12.63 5.09
CA MET A 171 18.56 12.57 4.97
C MET A 171 17.90 13.93 5.16
N THR A 172 16.70 14.08 4.58
CA THR A 172 15.85 15.26 4.73
C THR A 172 14.45 14.84 5.22
N VAL A 173 13.98 15.48 6.28
CA VAL A 173 12.61 15.37 6.79
C VAL A 173 12.10 16.78 7.06
N ASN A 174 11.19 17.30 6.25
CA ASN A 174 10.72 18.68 6.42
C ASN A 174 9.72 18.82 7.59
N GLY A 175 9.14 17.71 8.06
CA GLY A 175 8.32 17.65 9.27
C GLY A 175 9.09 17.11 10.48
N ASN A 176 8.38 16.36 11.33
CA ASN A 176 8.92 15.72 12.53
C ASN A 176 9.37 14.29 12.26
N ILE A 177 10.26 13.78 13.11
CA ILE A 177 10.65 12.36 13.16
C ILE A 177 10.06 11.76 14.43
N TYR A 178 9.20 10.76 14.31
CA TYR A 178 8.61 10.02 15.42
C TYR A 178 9.28 8.65 15.56
N LEU A 179 10.08 8.49 16.61
CA LEU A 179 10.82 7.26 16.87
C LEU A 179 9.92 6.15 17.43
N GLY A 180 8.89 6.49 18.21
CA GLY A 180 7.90 5.54 18.72
C GLY A 180 8.54 4.36 19.45
N GLY A 181 9.53 4.65 20.30
CA GLY A 181 10.30 3.65 21.05
C GLY A 181 11.54 3.08 20.34
N ASN A 182 11.81 3.43 19.08
CA ASN A 182 13.07 3.04 18.42
C ASN A 182 14.28 3.73 19.07
N VAL A 183 15.35 2.96 19.27
CA VAL A 183 16.65 3.47 19.75
C VAL A 183 17.60 3.63 18.56
N ILE A 184 18.04 4.86 18.31
CA ILE A 184 18.93 5.20 17.21
C ILE A 184 20.37 5.30 17.70
N SER A 185 21.22 4.40 17.21
CA SER A 185 22.65 4.32 17.52
C SER A 185 23.55 5.17 16.62
N LYS A 186 23.08 5.48 15.39
CA LYS A 186 23.78 6.36 14.44
C LYS A 186 22.83 7.42 13.91
N TRP A 187 23.21 8.68 14.09
CA TRP A 187 22.53 9.83 13.50
C TRP A 187 23.20 10.26 12.18
N PRO A 188 22.48 10.95 11.27
CA PRO A 188 23.06 11.45 10.03
C PRO A 188 24.18 12.45 10.29
N THR A 189 25.19 12.47 9.43
CA THR A 189 26.17 13.57 9.40
C THR A 189 25.55 14.83 8.80
N THR A 190 24.60 14.67 7.87
CA THR A 190 23.81 15.75 7.28
C THR A 190 22.33 15.44 7.44
N LEU A 191 21.70 16.10 8.41
CA LEU A 191 20.26 16.04 8.65
C LEU A 191 19.63 17.41 8.35
N ASN A 192 18.81 17.48 7.31
CA ASN A 192 17.90 18.61 7.13
C ASN A 192 16.55 18.27 7.79
N LEU A 193 16.26 18.91 8.92
CA LEU A 193 15.06 18.66 9.71
C LEU A 193 14.27 19.96 9.88
N GLY A 194 13.01 19.98 9.43
CA GLY A 194 12.13 21.15 9.60
C GLY A 194 11.34 21.16 10.91
N GLY A 195 11.19 20.00 11.56
CA GLY A 195 10.50 19.86 12.84
C GLY A 195 11.41 19.37 13.97
N ALA A 196 10.85 18.55 14.86
CA ALA A 196 11.54 17.95 16.00
C ALA A 196 11.64 16.43 15.87
N VAL A 197 12.52 15.85 16.68
CA VAL A 197 12.55 14.40 16.94
C VAL A 197 11.73 14.12 18.19
N ALA A 198 10.65 13.35 18.06
CA ALA A 198 9.84 12.85 19.16
C ALA A 198 10.18 11.38 19.44
N ARG A 199 10.34 11.05 20.72
CA ARG A 199 10.69 9.69 21.18
C ARG A 199 9.46 8.78 21.27
#